data_AF-A0A661X1F3-F1
#
_entry.id   AF-A0A661X1F3-F1
#
_cell.length_a   1.000
_cell.length_b   1.000
_cell.length_c   1.000
_cell.angle_alpha   90.00
_cell.angle_beta   90.00
_cell.angle_gamma   90.00
#
_symmetry.space_group_name_H-M   'P 1'
#
loop_
_entity.id
_entity.type
_entity.pdbx_description
1 polymer ?
#
loop_
_entity_poly.entity_id
_entity_poly.type
_entity_poly.pdbx_seq_one_letter_code
_entity_poly.pdbx_strand_id
1 'polypeptide(L)'
;MDNGRKIICPNCARLNKKENDFCSECGAPLNPYAATDPIKKIATYGFIYRKLVSGEINKFVFITAWIVFFPVFIYPFLSILSYKIYHEDIFLPIELVYSLFFISVYSRFLFLMTKNYLNQHKE
;
A
#
# COMPACT_ATOMS: atom_id res chain seq x y z
N MET A 1 8.71 33.13 23.63
CA MET A 1 8.75 33.46 22.19
C MET A 1 9.92 32.70 21.59
N ASP A 2 9.65 31.51 21.04
CA ASP A 2 10.69 30.70 20.39
C ASP A 2 10.95 31.28 19.00
N ASN A 3 12.13 31.88 18.84
CA ASN A 3 12.60 32.44 17.59
C ASN A 3 13.02 31.27 16.69
N GLY A 4 12.02 30.65 16.05
CA GLY A 4 12.07 29.37 15.35
C GLY A 4 13.28 29.26 14.42
N ARG A 5 14.36 28.66 14.93
CA ARG A 5 15.58 28.46 14.16
C ARG A 5 15.28 27.38 13.12
N LYS A 6 15.39 27.71 11.85
CA LYS A 6 15.27 26.74 10.75
C LYS A 6 16.65 26.15 10.47
N ILE A 7 16.70 24.87 10.12
CA ILE A 7 17.90 24.17 9.67
C ILE A 7 17.68 23.65 8.25
N ILE A 8 18.70 23.74 7.40
CA ILE A 8 18.66 23.19 6.04
C ILE A 8 19.12 21.73 6.12
N CYS A 9 18.34 20.82 5.53
CA CYS A 9 18.73 19.42 5.45
C CYS A 9 19.95 19.28 4.52
N PRO A 10 21.06 18.65 4.96
CA PRO A 10 22.25 18.49 4.13
C PRO A 10 22.06 17.49 2.98
N ASN A 11 21.01 16.66 3.03
CA ASN A 11 20.75 15.62 2.02
C ASN A 11 19.85 16.11 0.87
N CYS A 12 18.80 16.88 1.16
CA CYS A 12 17.81 17.32 0.15
C CYS A 12 17.58 18.83 0.09
N ALA A 13 18.37 19.63 0.82
CA ALA A 13 18.30 21.09 0.89
C ALA A 13 16.95 21.70 1.34
N ARG A 14 16.00 20.89 1.86
CA ARG A 14 14.73 21.41 2.42
C ARG A 14 14.94 22.04 3.79
N LEU A 15 14.21 23.13 4.03
CA LEU A 15 14.13 23.82 5.32
C LEU A 15 13.29 23.00 6.31
N ASN A 16 13.82 22.78 7.51
CA ASN A 16 13.18 22.05 8.60
C ASN A 16 13.24 22.89 9.89
N LYS A 17 12.41 22.56 10.88
CA LYS A 17 12.53 23.13 12.23
C LYS A 17 13.76 22.55 12.92
N LYS A 18 14.46 23.35 13.73
CA LYS A 18 15.67 22.89 14.44
C LYS A 18 15.34 21.83 15.51
N GLU A 19 14.12 21.80 16.03
CA GLU A 19 13.69 20.71 16.94
C GLU A 19 13.53 19.35 16.24
N ASN A 20 13.46 19.30 14.92
CA ASN A 20 13.26 18.05 14.20
C ASN A 20 14.55 17.21 14.22
N ASP A 21 14.43 15.96 14.68
CA ASP A 21 15.51 14.97 14.59
C ASP A 21 15.78 14.51 13.14
N PHE A 22 14.73 14.51 12.31
CA PHE A 22 14.76 14.04 10.93
C PHE A 22 14.12 15.04 9.97
N CYS A 23 14.55 15.00 8.72
CA CYS A 23 13.95 15.79 7.67
C CYS A 23 12.52 15.30 7.35
N SER A 24 11.55 16.21 7.30
CA SER A 24 10.16 15.88 6.94
C SER A 24 10.00 15.44 5.49
N GLU A 25 11.03 15.58 4.66
CA GLU A 25 10.98 15.32 3.23
C GLU A 25 11.69 14.06 2.82
N CYS A 26 12.96 13.92 3.22
CA CYS A 26 13.77 12.78 2.85
C CYS A 26 14.01 11.79 4.00
N GLY A 27 13.60 12.13 5.23
CA GLY A 27 13.79 11.28 6.41
C GLY A 27 15.24 11.22 6.93
N ALA A 28 16.17 11.95 6.31
CA ALA A 28 17.58 11.98 6.73
C ALA A 28 17.73 12.63 8.11
N PRO A 29 18.66 12.14 8.95
CA PRO A 29 18.92 12.73 10.26
C PRO A 29 19.46 14.16 10.11
N LEU A 30 18.96 15.08 10.94
CA LEU A 30 19.39 16.49 10.95
C LEU A 30 20.43 16.78 12.04
N ASN A 31 20.65 15.84 12.96
CA ASN A 31 21.64 15.97 14.02
C ASN A 31 22.46 14.68 14.20
N PRO A 32 23.68 14.75 14.77
CA PRO A 32 24.58 13.59 14.93
C PRO A 32 24.01 12.51 15.85
N TYR A 33 23.20 12.90 16.84
CA TYR A 33 22.54 11.95 17.74
C TYR A 33 21.55 11.06 16.98
N ALA A 34 20.76 11.65 16.08
CA ALA A 34 19.84 10.92 15.21
C ALA A 34 20.54 10.04 14.17
N ALA A 35 21.77 10.38 13.78
CA ALA A 35 22.55 9.57 12.85
C ALA A 35 23.22 8.35 13.51
N THR A 36 23.50 8.42 14.82
CA THR A 36 24.27 7.38 15.54
C THR A 36 23.38 6.41 16.32
N ASP A 37 22.16 6.80 16.66
CA ASP A 37 21.21 5.95 17.36
C ASP A 37 20.65 4.84 16.43
N PRO A 38 20.81 3.55 16.78
CA PRO A 38 20.35 2.42 15.96
C PRO A 38 18.83 2.37 15.80
N ILE A 39 18.05 2.79 16.81
CA ILE A 39 16.58 2.85 16.76
C ILE A 39 16.16 3.94 15.77
N LYS A 40 16.84 5.08 15.81
CA LYS A 40 16.59 6.21 14.90
C LYS A 40 16.92 5.87 13.44
N LYS A 41 17.93 5.03 13.21
CA LYS A 41 18.25 4.52 11.86
C LYS A 41 17.09 3.71 11.25
N ILE A 42 16.45 2.84 12.03
CA ILE A 42 15.27 2.06 11.61
C ILE A 42 14.10 2.99 11.27
N ALA A 43 13.91 4.06 12.05
CA ALA A 43 12.86 5.04 11.82
C ALA A 43 12.98 5.74 10.45
N THR A 44 14.21 6.05 9.99
CA THR A 44 14.46 6.62 8.67
C THR A 44 14.03 5.69 7.53
N TYR A 45 14.35 4.39 7.62
CA TYR A 45 13.90 3.41 6.60
C TYR A 45 12.37 3.31 6.57
N GLY A 46 11.73 3.28 7.73
CA GLY A 46 10.27 3.26 7.83
C GLY A 46 9.61 4.54 7.25
N PHE A 47 10.25 5.70 7.40
CA PHE A 47 9.76 6.95 6.80
C PHE A 47 9.69 6.87 5.27
N ILE A 48 10.76 6.38 4.63
CA ILE A 48 10.80 6.22 3.18
C ILE A 48 9.72 5.25 2.72
N TYR A 49 9.59 4.11 3.40
CA TYR A 49 8.56 3.12 3.05
C TYR A 49 7.14 3.69 3.15
N ARG A 50 6.82 4.39 4.24
CA ARG A 50 5.51 5.04 4.40
C ARG A 50 5.24 6.05 3.29
N LYS A 51 6.24 6.86 2.92
CA LYS A 51 6.11 7.87 1.85
C LYS A 51 5.87 7.23 0.47
N LEU A 52 6.49 6.07 0.20
CA LEU A 52 6.26 5.30 -1.03
C LEU A 52 4.87 4.67 -1.07
N VAL A 53 4.41 4.09 0.05
CA VAL A 53 3.07 3.47 0.14
C VAL A 53 1.95 4.51 0.17
N SER A 54 2.18 5.68 0.76
CA SER A 54 1.22 6.79 0.80
C SER A 54 1.23 7.64 -0.48
N GLY A 55 1.99 7.25 -1.49
CA GLY A 55 2.05 7.95 -2.77
C GLY A 55 0.72 7.88 -3.53
N GLU A 56 0.61 8.70 -4.58
CA GLU A 56 -0.51 8.63 -5.51
C GLU A 56 -0.52 7.27 -6.22
N ILE A 57 -1.72 6.70 -6.39
CA ILE A 57 -1.91 5.45 -7.12
C ILE A 57 -1.72 5.77 -8.60
N ASN A 58 -0.57 5.39 -9.14
CA ASN A 58 -0.32 5.49 -10.57
C ASN A 58 -1.30 4.61 -11.37
N LYS A 59 -1.73 5.07 -12.54
CA LYS A 59 -2.54 4.32 -13.52
C LYS A 59 -1.98 2.91 -13.80
N PHE A 60 -0.66 2.74 -13.86
CA PHE A 60 -0.05 1.41 -14.04
C PHE A 60 -0.32 0.46 -12.85
N VAL A 61 -0.24 0.97 -11.62
CA VAL A 61 -0.53 0.19 -10.39
C VAL A 61 -2.00 -0.21 -10.36
N PHE A 62 -2.89 0.71 -10.76
CA PHE A 62 -4.31 0.43 -10.87
C PHE A 62 -4.61 -0.68 -11.89
N ILE A 63 -4.06 -0.57 -13.11
CA ILE A 63 -4.26 -1.57 -14.17
C ILE A 63 -3.71 -2.93 -13.76
N THR A 64 -2.50 -2.97 -13.21
CA THR A 64 -1.87 -4.23 -12.77
C THR A 64 -2.64 -4.90 -11.64
N ALA A 65 -3.17 -4.14 -10.69
CA ALA A 65 -4.05 -4.69 -9.65
C ALA A 65 -5.30 -5.35 -10.26
N TRP A 66 -5.97 -4.70 -11.21
CA TRP A 66 -7.12 -5.30 -11.89
C TRP A 66 -6.73 -6.56 -12.66
N ILE A 67 -5.62 -6.56 -13.39
CA ILE A 67 -5.17 -7.74 -14.15
C ILE A 67 -4.86 -8.93 -13.23
N VAL A 68 -4.23 -8.68 -12.08
CA VAL A 68 -3.81 -9.75 -11.16
C VAL A 68 -5.00 -10.30 -10.35
N PHE A 69 -5.87 -9.43 -9.85
CA PHE A 69 -6.94 -9.84 -8.93
C PHE A 69 -8.27 -10.17 -9.64
N PHE A 70 -8.51 -9.67 -10.86
CA PHE A 70 -9.75 -9.96 -11.59
C PHE A 70 -9.94 -11.45 -11.98
N PRO A 71 -8.90 -12.20 -12.39
CA PRO A 71 -9.04 -13.63 -12.71
C PRO A 71 -9.56 -14.49 -11.56
N VAL A 72 -9.41 -14.05 -10.31
CA VAL A 72 -9.94 -14.76 -9.14
C VAL A 72 -11.47 -14.87 -9.19
N PHE A 73 -12.15 -13.90 -9.81
CA PHE A 73 -13.61 -13.97 -9.99
C PHE A 73 -14.04 -14.98 -11.07
N ILE A 74 -13.12 -15.44 -11.92
CA ILE A 74 -13.39 -16.42 -12.97
C ILE A 74 -13.31 -17.86 -12.41
N TYR A 75 -12.44 -18.10 -11.43
CA TYR A 75 -12.28 -19.39 -10.76
C TYR A 75 -13.60 -20.07 -10.32
N PRO A 76 -14.53 -19.41 -9.60
CA PRO A 76 -15.80 -20.03 -9.20
C PRO A 76 -16.63 -20.49 -10.41
N PHE A 77 -16.63 -19.73 -11.50
CA PHE A 77 -17.37 -20.08 -12.70
C PHE A 77 -16.80 -21.35 -13.36
N LEU A 78 -15.47 -21.45 -13.42
CA LEU A 78 -14.78 -22.64 -13.94
C LEU A 78 -15.04 -23.88 -13.06
N SER A 79 -15.05 -23.72 -11.74
CA SER A 79 -15.31 -24.81 -10.79
C SER A 79 -16.73 -25.39 -10.92
N ILE A 80 -17.73 -24.54 -11.18
CA ILE A 80 -19.11 -24.98 -11.42
C ILE A 80 -19.23 -25.71 -12.77
N LEU A 81 -18.50 -25.23 -13.78
CA LEU A 81 -18.49 -25.87 -15.10
C LEU A 81 -17.82 -27.25 -15.05
N SER A 82 -16.69 -27.39 -14.34
CA SER A 82 -16.01 -28.67 -14.18
C SER A 82 -16.82 -29.66 -13.35
N TYR A 83 -17.52 -29.19 -12.31
CA TYR A 83 -18.41 -30.03 -11.51
C TYR A 83 -19.48 -30.74 -12.36
N LYS A 84 -20.11 -30.01 -13.29
CA LYS A 84 -21.09 -30.59 -14.22
C LYS A 84 -20.53 -31.72 -15.09
N ILE A 85 -19.21 -31.77 -15.28
CA ILE A 85 -18.54 -32.75 -16.14
C ILE A 85 -18.10 -33.98 -15.35
N TYR A 86 -17.68 -33.83 -14.09
CA TYR A 86 -17.02 -34.88 -13.32
C TYR A 86 -17.86 -35.51 -12.18
N HIS A 87 -19.03 -34.95 -11.84
CA HIS A 87 -19.99 -35.54 -10.88
C HIS A 87 -19.40 -35.99 -9.52
N GLU A 88 -18.47 -35.23 -8.93
CA GLU A 88 -18.00 -35.48 -7.55
C GLU A 88 -18.73 -34.59 -6.53
N ASP A 89 -19.70 -35.18 -5.81
CA ASP A 89 -20.68 -34.43 -4.98
C ASP A 89 -20.14 -33.88 -3.64
N ILE A 90 -19.04 -34.42 -3.11
CA ILE A 90 -18.54 -34.09 -1.75
C ILE A 90 -17.72 -32.77 -1.70
N PHE A 91 -17.12 -32.36 -2.83
CA PHE A 91 -16.15 -31.25 -2.86
C PHE A 91 -16.79 -29.86 -3.08
N LEU A 92 -18.04 -29.82 -3.57
CA LEU A 92 -18.76 -28.60 -3.96
C LEU A 92 -18.99 -27.57 -2.83
N PRO A 93 -19.47 -27.93 -1.62
CA PRO A 93 -19.83 -26.93 -0.61
C PRO A 93 -18.61 -26.19 -0.04
N ILE A 94 -17.47 -26.86 0.08
CA ILE A 94 -16.23 -26.28 0.60
C ILE A 94 -15.67 -25.25 -0.40
N GLU A 95 -15.62 -25.58 -1.68
CA GLU A 95 -15.22 -24.67 -2.76
C GLU A 95 -16.12 -23.43 -2.85
N LEU A 96 -17.43 -23.58 -2.64
CA LEU A 96 -18.35 -22.46 -2.60
C LEU A 96 -18.07 -21.51 -1.43
N VAL A 97 -17.77 -22.02 -0.24
CA VAL A 97 -17.41 -21.17 0.92
C VAL A 97 -16.10 -20.43 0.68
N TYR A 98 -15.06 -21.11 0.16
CA TYR A 98 -13.80 -20.46 -0.17
C TYR A 98 -13.96 -19.40 -1.25
N SER A 99 -14.70 -19.69 -2.31
CA SER A 99 -14.93 -18.73 -3.39
C SER A 99 -15.69 -17.50 -2.90
N LEU A 100 -16.73 -17.65 -2.07
CA LEU A 100 -17.44 -16.51 -1.45
C LEU A 100 -16.50 -15.66 -0.57
N PHE A 101 -15.67 -16.30 0.25
CA PHE A 101 -14.69 -15.60 1.06
C PHE A 101 -13.73 -14.77 0.19
N PHE A 102 -13.11 -15.39 -0.82
CA PHE A 102 -12.18 -14.69 -1.71
C PHE A 102 -12.86 -13.58 -2.52
N ILE A 103 -14.05 -13.82 -3.08
CA ILE A 103 -14.83 -12.78 -3.77
C ILE A 103 -15.07 -11.58 -2.84
N SER A 104 -15.43 -11.81 -1.58
CA SER A 104 -15.71 -10.73 -0.62
C SER A 104 -14.45 -9.89 -0.33
N VAL A 105 -13.30 -10.54 -0.10
CA VAL A 105 -12.04 -9.88 0.21
C VAL A 105 -11.51 -9.12 -1.01
N TYR A 106 -11.47 -9.76 -2.18
CA TYR A 106 -10.93 -9.15 -3.39
C TYR A 106 -11.83 -8.05 -3.95
N SER A 107 -13.15 -8.19 -3.86
CA SER A 107 -14.07 -7.12 -4.25
C SER A 107 -13.90 -5.89 -3.36
N ARG A 108 -13.76 -6.08 -2.05
CA ARG A 108 -13.49 -4.99 -1.11
C ARG A 108 -12.16 -4.31 -1.42
N PHE A 109 -11.11 -5.07 -1.69
CA PHE A 109 -9.79 -4.54 -2.05
C PHE A 109 -9.84 -3.72 -3.34
N LEU A 110 -10.37 -4.29 -4.43
CA LEU A 110 -10.49 -3.60 -5.72
C LEU A 110 -11.38 -2.35 -5.61
N PHE A 111 -12.45 -2.40 -4.83
CA PHE A 111 -13.30 -1.23 -4.57
C PHE A 111 -12.53 -0.10 -3.88
N LEU A 112 -11.77 -0.40 -2.82
CA LEU A 112 -10.99 0.60 -2.11
C LEU A 112 -9.90 1.21 -2.99
N MET A 113 -9.18 0.37 -3.74
CA MET A 113 -8.18 0.82 -4.71
C MET A 113 -8.79 1.72 -5.78
N THR A 114 -9.92 1.33 -6.35
CA THR A 114 -10.63 2.11 -7.38
C THR A 114 -11.13 3.43 -6.82
N LYS A 115 -11.74 3.42 -5.62
CA LYS A 115 -12.19 4.63 -4.94
C LYS A 115 -11.02 5.59 -4.68
N ASN A 116 -9.90 5.08 -4.20
CA ASN A 116 -8.71 5.89 -3.92
C ASN A 116 -8.11 6.48 -5.21
N TYR A 117 -8.01 5.68 -6.28
CA TYR A 117 -7.52 6.15 -7.58
C TYR A 117 -8.39 7.26 -8.16
N LEU A 118 -9.72 7.07 -8.15
CA LEU A 118 -10.67 8.06 -8.65
C LEU A 118 -10.66 9.35 -7.82
N ASN A 119 -10.52 9.25 -6.50
CA ASN A 119 -10.43 10.43 -5.64
C ASN A 119 -9.16 11.25 -5.91
N GLN A 120 -8.04 10.60 -6.26
CA GLN A 120 -6.78 11.28 -6.59
C GLN A 120 -6.80 11.96 -7.97
N HIS A 121 -7.61 11.46 -8.92
CA HIS A 121 -7.66 11.96 -10.31
C HIS A 121 -8.95 12.72 -10.63
N LYS A 122 -9.64 13.23 -9.60
CA LYS A 122 -10.89 14.00 -9.74
C LYS A 122 -10.68 15.52 -9.84
N GLU A 123 -9.43 15.96 -9.89
CA GLU A 123 -9.04 17.38 -10.08
C GLU A 123 -8.88 17.74 -11.56
#